data_AF-A0AAP7ICV2-F1
#
_entry.id   AF-A0AAP7ICV2-F1
#
_cell.length_a   1.000
_cell.length_b   1.000
_cell.length_c   1.000
_cell.angle_alpha   90.00
_cell.angle_beta   90.00
_cell.angle_gamma   90.00
#
_symmetry.space_group_name_H-M   'P 1'
#
loop_
_entity.id
_entity.type
_entity.pdbx_description
1 polymer ?
#
loop_
_entity_poly.entity_id
_entity_poly.type
_entity_poly.pdbx_seq_one_letter_code
_entity_poly.pdbx_strand_id
1 'polypeptide(L)'
;MPKIVTPPNPDNMILGEEKFVKKLYAKATHINTMFDVSRTTVYKWLREYDKDDLGIKGLYVDYSANMTLINIAKLEDYLIKRSKKWM
;
A
#
# COMPACT_ATOMS: atom_id res chain seq x y z
N MET A 1 -44.32 -18.18 25.63
CA MET A 1 -44.04 -18.71 24.27
C MET A 1 -42.54 -18.89 24.13
N PRO A 2 -42.02 -20.08 23.80
CA PRO A 2 -40.60 -20.26 23.56
C PRO A 2 -40.18 -19.44 22.33
N LYS A 3 -39.07 -18.71 22.44
CA LYS A 3 -38.49 -17.97 21.31
C LYS A 3 -38.01 -19.00 20.28
N ILE A 4 -38.58 -18.98 19.09
CA ILE A 4 -38.14 -19.81 17.98
C ILE A 4 -36.77 -19.27 17.55
N VAL A 5 -35.70 -19.99 17.88
CA VAL A 5 -34.35 -19.69 17.40
C VAL A 5 -34.26 -20.30 16.00
N THR A 6 -34.49 -19.49 14.98
CA THR A 6 -34.28 -19.91 13.59
C THR A 6 -32.79 -20.09 13.32
N PRO A 7 -32.35 -21.24 12.78
CA PRO A 7 -30.96 -21.44 12.42
C PRO A 7 -30.52 -20.46 11.31
N PRO A 8 -29.23 -20.11 11.24
CA PRO A 8 -28.69 -19.28 10.15
C PRO A 8 -28.99 -19.92 8.80
N ASN A 9 -29.46 -19.11 7.85
CA ASN A 9 -29.77 -19.43 6.46
C ASN A 9 -29.26 -18.30 5.56
N PRO A 10 -29.19 -18.49 4.23
CA PRO A 10 -28.66 -17.46 3.33
C PRO A 10 -29.43 -16.13 3.36
N ASP A 11 -30.71 -16.14 3.73
CA ASP A 11 -31.59 -14.97 3.78
C ASP A 11 -31.46 -14.16 5.08
N ASN A 12 -30.96 -14.78 6.16
CA ASN A 12 -30.81 -14.18 7.49
C ASN A 12 -29.34 -14.02 7.91
N MET A 13 -28.40 -14.34 7.02
CA MET A 13 -26.97 -14.27 7.23
C MET A 13 -26.34 -13.33 6.21
N ILE A 14 -25.71 -12.25 6.68
CA ILE A 14 -24.88 -11.39 5.83
C ILE A 14 -23.59 -12.16 5.53
N LEU A 15 -23.54 -12.92 4.43
CA LEU A 15 -22.30 -13.45 3.85
C LEU A 15 -21.60 -12.32 3.08
N GLY A 16 -21.05 -11.35 3.80
CA GLY A 16 -20.12 -10.40 3.21
C GLY A 16 -18.73 -11.01 3.17
N GLU A 17 -18.13 -11.19 2.00
CA GLU A 17 -16.69 -11.45 1.92
C GLU A 17 -15.95 -10.24 2.52
N GLU A 18 -15.10 -10.46 3.53
CA GLU A 18 -14.16 -9.44 3.99
C GLU A 18 -13.18 -9.12 2.85
N LYS A 19 -13.53 -8.12 2.04
CA LYS A 19 -12.57 -7.54 1.10
C LYS A 19 -11.63 -6.64 1.87
N PHE A 20 -10.46 -7.17 2.21
CA PHE A 20 -9.32 -6.35 2.58
C PHE A 20 -8.92 -5.50 1.37
N VAL A 21 -9.46 -4.30 1.28
CA VAL A 21 -8.98 -3.30 0.34
C VAL A 21 -7.56 -2.95 0.78
N LYS A 22 -6.55 -3.57 0.15
CA LYS A 22 -5.15 -3.18 0.36
C LYS A 22 -5.06 -1.67 0.15
N LYS A 23 -4.64 -0.93 1.18
CA LYS A 23 -4.42 0.51 1.08
C LYS A 23 -3.48 0.75 -0.10
N LEU A 24 -3.98 1.37 -1.16
CA LEU A 24 -3.21 1.55 -2.39
C LEU A 24 -2.07 2.56 -2.18
N TYR A 25 -2.31 3.56 -1.32
CA TYR A 25 -1.39 4.64 -1.03
C TYR A 25 -1.13 4.79 0.47
N ALA A 26 0.09 5.18 0.82
CA ALA A 26 0.48 5.51 2.18
C ALA A 26 1.43 6.71 2.22
N LYS A 27 1.43 7.43 3.35
CA LYS A 27 2.40 8.52 3.59
C LYS A 27 3.80 7.95 3.75
N ALA A 28 4.83 8.73 3.41
CA ALA A 28 6.22 8.35 3.65
C ALA A 28 6.52 7.93 5.11
N THR A 29 5.84 8.56 6.08
CA THR A 29 5.92 8.24 7.53
C THR A 29 5.26 6.92 7.92
N HIS A 30 4.46 6.34 7.03
CA HIS A 30 3.86 5.03 7.26
C HIS A 30 4.65 3.97 6.50
N ILE A 31 5.14 4.29 5.28
CA ILE A 31 6.05 3.43 4.51
C ILE A 31 7.31 3.09 5.31
N ASN A 32 7.93 4.07 5.98
CA ASN A 32 9.15 3.80 6.73
C ASN A 32 8.91 2.80 7.88
N THR A 33 7.75 2.85 8.53
CA THR A 33 7.35 1.88 9.54
C THR A 33 7.00 0.51 8.93
N MET A 34 6.30 0.48 7.79
CA MET A 34 5.93 -0.78 7.12
C MET A 34 7.16 -1.59 6.66
N PHE A 35 8.18 -0.90 6.15
CA PHE A 35 9.39 -1.52 5.61
C PHE A 35 10.53 -1.63 6.63
N ASP A 36 10.28 -1.23 7.89
CA ASP A 36 11.28 -1.16 8.96
C ASP A 36 12.58 -0.44 8.55
N VAL A 37 12.42 0.76 8.00
CA VAL A 37 13.54 1.62 7.56
C VAL A 37 13.40 3.04 8.09
N SER A 38 14.49 3.79 8.04
CA SER A 38 14.47 5.21 8.36
C SER A 38 13.65 6.01 7.31
N ARG A 39 13.06 7.13 7.74
CA ARG A 39 12.38 8.07 6.83
C ARG A 39 13.32 8.59 5.74
N THR A 40 14.60 8.80 6.07
CA THR A 40 15.63 9.24 5.10
C THR A 40 15.87 8.22 4.00
N THR A 41 15.80 6.92 4.30
CA THR A 41 15.87 5.85 3.30
C THR A 41 14.69 5.92 2.32
N VAL A 42 13.47 6.13 2.82
CA VAL A 42 12.28 6.30 1.95
C VAL A 42 12.46 7.49 1.01
N TYR A 43 12.86 8.66 1.51
CA TYR A 43 13.12 9.83 0.65
C TYR A 43 14.32 9.64 -0.29
N LYS A 44 15.27 8.77 0.03
CA LYS A 44 16.35 8.38 -0.89
C LYS A 44 15.78 7.56 -2.05
N TRP A 45 14.86 6.62 -1.79
CA TRP A 45 14.19 5.88 -2.87
C TRP A 45 13.40 6.79 -3.80
N LEU A 46 12.65 7.77 -3.27
CA LEU A 46 11.91 8.72 -4.10
C LEU A 46 12.85 9.57 -4.96
N ARG A 47 13.93 10.10 -4.39
CA ARG A 47 14.94 10.86 -5.16
C ARG A 47 15.66 10.04 -6.21
N GLU A 48 15.86 8.75 -5.98
CA GLU A 48 16.44 7.85 -6.97
C GLU A 48 15.43 7.52 -8.08
N TYR A 49 14.15 7.37 -7.72
CA TYR A 49 13.05 7.20 -8.66
C TYR A 49 12.90 8.39 -9.62
N ASP A 50 13.03 9.62 -9.12
CA ASP A 50 12.97 10.83 -9.95
C ASP A 50 14.09 10.90 -11.00
N LYS A 51 15.21 10.21 -10.74
CA LYS A 51 16.33 10.12 -11.69
C LYS A 51 16.14 8.99 -12.69
N ASP A 52 15.61 7.86 -12.24
CA ASP A 52 15.35 6.68 -13.07
C ASP A 52 14.18 5.90 -12.48
N ASP A 53 13.04 5.98 -13.17
CA ASP A 53 11.78 5.36 -12.73
C ASP A 53 11.70 3.86 -13.04
N LEU A 54 12.70 3.30 -13.74
CA LEU A 54 12.76 1.88 -14.13
C LEU A 54 11.49 1.41 -14.87
N GLY A 55 10.85 2.32 -15.61
CA GLY A 55 9.62 2.09 -16.35
C GLY A 55 8.36 2.00 -15.49
N ILE A 56 8.42 2.34 -14.20
CA ILE A 56 7.26 2.33 -13.30
C ILE A 56 6.73 3.75 -13.20
N LYS A 57 5.52 3.99 -13.71
CA LYS A 57 4.91 5.34 -13.68
C LYS A 57 4.00 5.54 -12.48
N GLY A 58 4.01 6.75 -11.92
CA GLY A 58 3.11 7.14 -10.83
C GLY A 58 3.37 6.35 -9.55
N LEU A 59 4.65 6.22 -9.17
CA LEU A 59 5.07 5.62 -7.90
C LEU A 59 4.51 6.40 -6.70
N TYR A 60 4.53 7.72 -6.80
CA TYR A 60 3.99 8.59 -5.76
C TYR A 60 3.26 9.77 -6.38
N VAL A 61 2.48 10.47 -5.55
CA VAL A 61 1.83 11.73 -5.87
C VAL A 61 2.10 12.71 -4.73
N ASP A 62 2.55 13.91 -5.07
CA ASP A 62 2.57 15.02 -4.13
C ASP A 62 1.17 15.62 -4.05
N TYR A 63 0.48 15.35 -2.92
CA TYR A 63 -0.85 15.87 -2.66
C TYR A 63 -0.79 17.34 -2.20
N SER A 64 0.29 17.70 -1.49
CA SER A 64 0.59 19.08 -1.10
C SER A 64 2.10 19.26 -0.96
N ALA A 65 2.55 20.50 -0.78
CA ALA A 65 3.96 20.82 -0.56
C ALA A 65 4.61 20.01 0.58
N ASN A 66 3.82 19.52 1.54
CA ASN A 66 4.29 18.80 2.72
C ASN A 66 3.80 17.34 2.78
N MET A 67 3.09 16.84 1.76
CA MET A 67 2.48 15.51 1.82
C MET A 67 2.61 14.75 0.50
N THR A 68 3.43 13.69 0.55
CA THR A 68 3.60 12.72 -0.51
C THR A 68 2.87 11.42 -0.18
N LEU A 69 2.09 10.93 -1.13
CA LEU A 69 1.40 9.65 -1.09
C LEU A 69 2.09 8.66 -2.02
N ILE A 70 2.58 7.56 -1.47
CA ILE A 70 3.34 6.54 -2.19
C ILE A 70 2.44 5.34 -2.46
N ASN A 71 2.38 4.89 -3.71
CA ASN A 71 1.71 3.67 -4.10
C ASN A 71 2.52 2.46 -3.63
N ILE A 72 1.97 1.67 -2.72
CA ILE A 72 2.71 0.59 -2.04
C ILE A 72 3.12 -0.51 -3.03
N ALA A 73 2.20 -0.94 -3.90
CA ALA A 73 2.45 -2.00 -4.86
C ALA A 73 3.55 -1.60 -5.87
N LYS A 74 3.48 -0.37 -6.37
CA LYS A 74 4.51 0.15 -7.28
C LYS A 74 5.86 0.35 -6.60
N LEU A 75 5.87 0.68 -5.30
CA LEU A 75 7.11 0.79 -4.54
C LEU A 75 7.82 -0.56 -4.42
N GLU A 76 7.07 -1.62 -4.15
CA GLU A 76 7.59 -2.98 -4.11
C GLU A 76 8.22 -3.37 -5.47
N ASP A 77 7.48 -3.16 -6.57
CA ASP A 77 7.98 -3.39 -7.93
C ASP A 77 9.27 -2.59 -8.23
N TYR A 78 9.29 -1.32 -7.82
CA TYR A 78 10.44 -0.44 -8.01
C TYR A 78 11.67 -0.94 -7.24
N LEU A 79 11.49 -1.32 -5.97
CA LEU A 79 12.59 -1.82 -5.15
C LEU A 79 13.15 -3.15 -5.67
N ILE A 80 12.29 -4.04 -6.20
CA ILE A 80 12.72 -5.30 -6.84
C ILE A 80 13.55 -5.01 -8.10
N LYS A 81 13.05 -4.14 -9.00
CA LYS A 81 13.79 -3.77 -10.22
C LYS A 81 15.10 -3.06 -9.90
N ARG A 82 15.08 -2.15 -8.92
CA ARG A 82 16.25 -1.46 -8.41
C ARG A 82 17.27 -2.48 -7.93
N SER A 83 16.90 -3.42 -7.06
CA SER A 83 17.79 -4.47 -6.56
C SER A 83 18.49 -5.24 -7.68
N LYS A 84 17.74 -5.66 -8.71
CA LYS A 84 18.28 -6.36 -9.89
C LYS A 84 19.24 -5.52 -10.74
N LYS A 85 19.19 -4.20 -10.68
CA LYS A 85 20.13 -3.31 -11.38
C LYS A 85 21.49 -3.23 -10.66
N TRP A 86 21.51 -3.50 -9.35
CA TRP A 86 22.72 -3.47 -8.51
C TRP A 86 23.34 -4.85 -8.30
N MET A 87 22.66 -5.93 -8.70
CA MET A 87 23.19 -7.30 -8.76
C MET A 87 23.69 -7.60 -10.17
#